data_AF-A0A4S0R4H8-F1
#
_entry.id   AF-A0A4S0R4H8-F1
#
_cell.length_a   1.000
_cell.length_b   1.000
_cell.length_c   1.000
_cell.angle_alpha   90.00
_cell.angle_beta   90.00
_cell.angle_gamma   90.00
#
_symmetry.space_group_name_H-M   'P 1'
#
loop_
_entity.id
_entity.type
_entity.pdbx_description
1 polymer ?
#
loop_
_entity_poly.entity_id
_entity_poly.type
_entity_poly.pdbx_seq_one_letter_code
_entity_poly.pdbx_strand_id
1 'polypeptide(L)' 'GGEGSRVMMLVYNLDDIGNLYNRFGGVAGSAYVVAGVGFNVLQNNRVLLVPIRTGVGARLGVNLGYLKLTQRPTWNPF' A
#
# COMPACT_ATOMS: atom_id res chain seq x y z
N GLY A 1 -2.41 2.74 -16.82
CA GLY A 1 -1.78 3.79 -17.65
C GLY A 1 -2.88 4.62 -18.28
N GLY A 2 -2.67 5.92 -18.51
CA GLY A 2 -3.69 6.88 -18.94
C GLY A 2 -4.80 7.05 -17.91
N GLU A 3 -5.67 6.03 -17.84
CA GLU A 3 -6.79 5.84 -16.91
C GLU A 3 -6.38 5.44 -15.48
N GLY A 4 -5.08 5.45 -15.16
CA GLY A 4 -4.58 4.96 -13.87
C GLY A 4 -4.70 3.43 -13.72
N SER A 5 -4.85 2.98 -12.47
CA SER A 5 -5.09 1.58 -12.09
C SER A 5 -5.81 1.55 -10.75
N ARG A 6 -6.59 0.51 -10.46
CA ARG A 6 -7.30 0.36 -9.19
C ARG A 6 -6.43 -0.36 -8.15
N VAL A 7 -6.59 0.04 -6.88
CA VAL A 7 -5.96 -0.61 -5.72
C VAL A 7 -7.01 -0.70 -4.61
N MET A 8 -7.07 -1.85 -3.95
CA MET A 8 -7.81 -2.04 -2.70
C MET A 8 -6.80 -2.09 -1.56
N MET A 9 -7.07 -1.42 -0.44
CA MET A 9 -6.17 -1.42 0.71
C MET A 9 -6.88 -2.02 1.92
N LEU A 10 -6.33 -3.10 2.45
CA LEU A 10 -6.73 -3.61 3.76
C LEU A 10 -5.92 -2.88 4.84
N VAL A 11 -6.59 -2.42 5.89
CA VAL A 11 -5.98 -1.74 7.02
C VAL A 11 -6.22 -2.57 8.26
N TYR A 12 -5.15 -2.94 8.97
CA TYR A 12 -5.22 -3.70 10.20
C TYR A 12 -4.63 -2.90 11.36
N ASN A 13 -5.14 -3.18 12.57
CA ASN A 13 -4.72 -2.55 13.83
C ASN A 13 -4.84 -1.03 13.83
N LEU A 14 -5.88 -0.49 13.17
CA LEU A 14 -6.19 0.94 13.21
C LEU A 14 -7.11 1.22 14.39
N ASP A 15 -6.53 1.82 15.43
CA ASP A 15 -7.20 2.27 16.64
C ASP A 15 -7.77 3.70 16.51
N ASP A 16 -7.09 4.56 15.77
CA ASP A 16 -7.51 5.94 15.48
C ASP A 16 -7.27 6.28 14.00
N ILE A 17 -8.21 6.98 13.37
CA ILE A 17 -8.14 7.34 11.94
C ILE A 17 -6.91 8.23 11.66
N GLY A 18 -6.51 9.08 12.60
CA GLY A 18 -5.32 9.92 12.54
C GLY A 18 -4.03 9.12 12.31
N ASN A 19 -3.96 7.90 12.85
CA ASN A 19 -2.80 7.02 12.69
C ASN A 19 -2.63 6.50 11.26
N LEU A 20 -3.66 6.61 10.42
CA LEU A 20 -3.58 6.24 9.00
C LEU A 20 -2.76 7.23 8.18
N TYR A 21 -2.72 8.51 8.56
CA TYR A 21 -2.09 9.58 7.77
C TYR A 21 -0.59 9.68 8.06
N ASN A 22 0.13 8.62 7.70
CA ASN A 22 1.55 8.47 7.96
C ASN A 22 2.31 7.90 6.76
N ARG A 23 3.61 7.67 6.93
CA ARG A 23 4.50 7.03 5.94
C ARG A 23 4.68 5.56 6.32
N PHE A 24 4.33 4.65 5.42
CA PHE A 24 4.46 3.22 5.63
C PHE A 24 5.68 2.69 4.89
N GLY A 25 6.51 1.92 5.59
CA GLY A 25 7.64 1.20 5.02
C GLY A 25 7.29 -0.24 4.68
N GLY A 26 7.88 -0.78 3.62
CA GLY A 26 7.66 -2.16 3.20
C GLY A 26 8.25 -3.16 4.17
N VAL A 27 7.50 -4.22 4.45
CA VAL A 27 7.97 -5.37 5.21
C VAL A 27 8.67 -6.34 4.27
N ALA A 28 9.93 -6.69 4.56
CA ALA A 28 10.71 -7.60 3.74
C ALA A 28 10.04 -8.99 3.64
N GLY A 29 10.07 -9.60 2.45
CA GLY A 29 9.52 -10.94 2.21
C GLY A 29 7.97 -11.03 2.22
N SER A 30 7.27 -9.90 2.23
CA SER A 30 5.80 -9.85 2.30
C SER A 30 5.08 -9.84 0.96
N ALA A 31 5.82 -9.92 -0.14
CA ALA A 31 5.30 -9.86 -1.50
C ALA A 31 4.72 -11.20 -1.95
N TYR A 32 3.48 -11.21 -2.43
CA TYR A 32 2.81 -12.38 -2.98
C TYR A 32 2.10 -12.01 -4.29
N VAL A 33 2.10 -12.94 -5.25
CA VAL A 33 1.34 -12.83 -6.50
C VAL A 33 0.71 -14.18 -6.83
N VAL A 34 -0.60 -14.22 -7.00
CA VAL A 34 -1.36 -15.44 -7.32
C VAL A 34 -2.48 -15.09 -8.29
N ALA A 35 -2.61 -15.85 -9.38
CA ALA A 35 -3.71 -15.72 -10.36
C ALA A 35 -3.96 -14.28 -10.87
N GLY A 36 -2.90 -13.48 -11.05
CA GLY A 36 -3.01 -12.09 -11.52
C GLY A 36 -3.43 -11.08 -10.46
N VAL A 37 -3.49 -11.48 -9.19
CA VAL A 37 -3.64 -10.62 -8.01
C VAL A 37 -2.30 -10.57 -7.28
N GLY A 38 -1.91 -9.40 -6.78
CA GLY A 38 -0.65 -9.25 -6.05
C GLY A 38 -0.78 -8.25 -4.91
N PHE A 39 -0.06 -8.53 -3.83
CA PHE A 39 -0.03 -7.69 -2.64
C PHE A 39 1.33 -7.74 -1.95
N ASN A 40 1.59 -6.73 -1.14
CA ASN A 40 2.71 -6.67 -0.21
C ASN A 40 2.23 -6.05 1.10
N VAL A 41 3.03 -6.14 2.16
CA VAL A 41 2.70 -5.53 3.46
C VAL A 41 3.54 -4.29 3.67
N LEU A 42 2.88 -3.20 4.08
CA LEU A 42 3.50 -1.96 4.51
C LEU A 42 3.15 -1.73 5.98
N GLN A 43 4.07 -1.17 6.77
CA GLN A 43 3.90 -0.99 8.20
C GLN A 43 4.31 0.42 8.63
N ASN A 44 3.53 0.98 9.55
CA ASN A 44 3.91 2.11 10.38
C ASN A 44 3.45 1.82 11.82
N ASN A 45 4.40 1.82 12.76
CA ASN A 45 4.14 1.41 14.13
C ASN A 45 3.44 0.03 14.21
N ARG A 46 2.17 -0.02 14.62
CA ARG A 46 1.36 -1.25 14.70
C ARG A 46 0.39 -1.41 13.53
N VAL A 47 0.19 -0.35 12.75
CA VAL A 47 -0.76 -0.34 11.64
C VAL A 47 -0.14 -1.05 10.44
N LEU A 48 -0.87 -2.03 9.90
CA LEU A 48 -0.49 -2.74 8.68
C LEU A 48 -1.41 -2.30 7.55
N LEU A 49 -0.79 -2.02 6.41
CA LEU A 49 -1.46 -1.64 5.18
C LEU A 49 -1.12 -2.65 4.10
N VAL A 50 -2.14 -3.28 3.52
CA VAL A 50 -1.99 -4.32 2.50
C VAL A 50 -2.64 -3.86 1.19
N PRO A 51 -1.88 -3.20 0.30
CA PRO A 51 -2.37 -2.84 -1.02
C PRO A 51 -2.47 -4.06 -1.95
N ILE A 52 -3.68 -4.37 -2.39
CA ILE A 52 -4.01 -5.44 -3.34
C ILE A 52 -4.25 -4.82 -4.72
N ARG A 53 -3.55 -5.34 -5.72
CA ARG A 53 -3.60 -4.89 -7.12
C ARG A 53 -3.82 -6.08 -8.05
N THR A 54 -4.34 -5.81 -9.24
CA THR A 54 -4.59 -6.84 -10.26
C THR A 54 -3.85 -6.55 -11.56
N GLY A 55 -3.71 -7.57 -12.41
CA GLY A 55 -3.09 -7.48 -13.73
C GLY A 55 -1.63 -7.01 -13.67
N VAL A 56 -1.28 -6.02 -14.48
CA VAL A 56 0.08 -5.43 -14.48
C VAL A 56 0.46 -4.86 -13.11
N GLY A 57 -0.52 -4.31 -12.38
CA GLY A 57 -0.32 -3.77 -11.03
C GLY A 57 0.04 -4.83 -9.99
N ALA A 58 -0.36 -6.09 -10.19
CA ALA A 58 -0.01 -7.19 -9.30
C ALA A 58 1.50 -7.47 -9.28
N ARG A 59 2.16 -7.40 -10.46
CA ARG A 59 3.59 -7.71 -10.60
C ARG A 59 4.50 -6.52 -10.28
N LEU A 60 4.08 -5.30 -10.62
CA LEU A 60 4.88 -4.10 -10.33
C LEU A 60 4.69 -3.62 -8.89
N GLY A 61 3.50 -3.85 -8.32
CA GLY A 61 3.14 -3.36 -6.99
C GLY A 61 3.85 -4.05 -5.84
N VAL A 62 4.30 -5.30 -6.02
CA VAL A 62 5.06 -6.04 -4.99
C VAL A 62 6.42 -5.42 -4.67
N ASN A 63 6.98 -4.58 -5.56
CA ASN A 63 8.25 -3.89 -5.34
C ASN A 63 8.09 -2.53 -4.65
N LEU A 64 6.88 -2.14 -4.24
CA LEU A 64 6.65 -0.87 -3.55
C LEU A 64 6.96 -1.00 -2.06
N GLY A 65 8.14 -0.51 -1.66
CA GLY A 65 8.60 -0.49 -0.27
C GLY A 65 8.23 0.77 0.51
N TYR A 66 7.46 1.70 -0.07
CA TYR A 66 7.10 2.97 0.57
C TYR A 66 5.74 3.47 0.10
N LEU A 67 4.93 3.97 1.03
CA LEU A 67 3.69 4.68 0.72
C LEU A 67 3.42 5.77 1.76
N LYS A 68 3.10 6.98 1.29
CA LYS A 68 2.63 8.08 2.14
C LYS A 68 1.13 8.24 2.00
N LEU A 69 0.41 8.24 3.12
CA LEU A 69 -1.01 8.56 3.19
C LEU A 69 -1.20 9.93 3.85
N THR A 70 -2.03 10.77 3.24
CA THR A 70 -2.30 12.14 3.72
C THR A 70 -3.79 12.43 3.73
N GLN A 71 -4.22 13.32 4.63
CA GLN A 71 -5.61 13.81 4.68
C GLN A 71 -5.99 14.65 3.45
N ARG A 72 -5.00 15.31 2.85
CA ARG A 72 -5.17 16.20 1.70
C ARG A 72 -4.17 15.83 0.60
N PRO A 73 -4.53 15.99 -0.68
CA PRO A 73 -3.62 15.73 -1.78
C PRO A 73 -2.39 16.63 -1.69
N THR A 74 -1.22 16.07 -2.01
CA THR A 74 0.05 16.80 -2.00
C THR A 74 0.99 16.26 -3.06
N TRP A 75 1.81 17.15 -3.62
CA TRP A 75 2.90 16.77 -4.52
C TRP A 75 4.11 16.22 -3.79
N ASN A 76 4.31 16.58 -2.52
CA ASN A 76 5.47 16.16 -1.77
C ASN A 76 5.30 14.70 -1.29
N PRO A 77 6.11 13.74 -1.80
CA PRO A 77 6.01 12.33 -1.42
C PRO A 77 6.65 12.03 -0.06
N PHE A 78 7.34 13.00 0.55
CA PHE A 78 7.92 12.92 1.89
C PHE A 78 6.99 13.61 2.88
#